data_AF-A0A967IGK3-F1
#
_entry.id   AF-A0A967IGK3-F1
#
_cell.length_a   1.000
_cell.length_b   1.000
_cell.length_c   1.000
_cell.angle_alpha   90.00
_cell.angle_beta   90.00
_cell.angle_gamma   90.00
#
_symmetry.space_group_name_H-M   'P 1'
#
loop_
_entity.id
_entity.type
_entity.pdbx_description
1 polymer ?
#
loop_
_entity_poly.entity_id
_entity_poly.type
_entity_poly.pdbx_seq_one_letter_code
_entity_poly.pdbx_strand_id
1 'polypeptide(L)'
;MGTIYDWMRRNLSDHQVVNLLTLLIGGLLVILVFGPMLVPFFASIAIAYLLDGPVEALSRRGVPRMGAILIGFAIFLALLFLVVFWLLPLLI
;
A
#
# COMPACT_ATOMS: atom_id res chain seq x y z
N MET A 1 42.53 -14.68 -13.53
CA MET A 1 41.71 -14.30 -12.37
C MET A 1 41.27 -12.84 -12.52
N GLY A 2 40.18 -12.58 -13.24
CA GLY A 2 39.73 -11.20 -13.53
C GLY A 2 38.47 -11.07 -14.38
N THR A 3 37.73 -12.15 -14.60
CA THR A 3 36.61 -12.21 -15.56
C THR A 3 35.39 -11.36 -15.16
N ILE A 4 35.18 -11.10 -13.88
CA ILE A 4 34.03 -10.32 -13.38
C ILE A 4 34.18 -8.82 -13.71
N TYR A 5 35.40 -8.29 -13.59
CA TYR A 5 35.69 -6.86 -13.83
C TYR A 5 35.55 -6.47 -15.31
N ASP A 6 35.99 -7.33 -16.23
CA ASP A 6 35.86 -7.07 -17.67
C ASP A 6 34.42 -7.20 -18.18
N TRP A 7 33.64 -8.13 -17.63
CA TRP A 7 32.21 -8.23 -17.91
C TRP A 7 31.45 -7.00 -17.42
N MET A 8 31.77 -6.50 -16.22
CA MET A 8 31.15 -5.30 -15.66
C MET A 8 31.48 -4.05 -16.49
N ARG A 9 32.73 -3.89 -16.94
CA ARG A 9 33.15 -2.76 -17.78
C ARG A 9 32.44 -2.72 -19.14
N ARG A 10 32.21 -3.89 -19.77
CA ARG A 10 31.50 -3.99 -21.06
C ARG A 10 30.00 -3.73 -20.94
N ASN A 11 29.35 -4.24 -19.89
CA ASN A 11 27.91 -4.01 -19.67
C ASN A 11 27.61 -2.58 -19.20
N LEU A 12 28.50 -1.97 -18.40
CA LEU A 12 28.36 -0.56 -17.99
C LEU A 12 28.56 0.45 -19.15
N SER A 13 29.12 0.00 -20.28
CA SER A 13 29.27 0.83 -21.48
C SER A 13 28.02 0.82 -22.37
N ASP A 14 27.05 -0.04 -22.07
CA ASP A 14 25.77 -0.05 -22.73
C ASP A 14 24.86 1.00 -22.07
N HIS A 15 24.43 1.98 -22.85
CA HIS A 15 23.56 3.08 -22.42
C HIS A 15 22.27 2.56 -21.76
N GLN A 16 21.84 1.36 -22.14
CA GLN A 16 20.66 0.69 -21.58
C GLN A 16 20.87 0.28 -20.12
N VAL A 17 22.04 -0.24 -19.76
CA VAL A 17 22.34 -0.69 -18.39
C VAL A 17 22.45 0.50 -17.44
N VAL A 18 23.05 1.61 -17.89
CA VAL A 18 23.15 2.84 -17.09
C VAL A 18 21.77 3.44 -16.82
N ASN A 19 20.87 3.42 -17.81
CA ASN A 19 19.50 3.92 -17.63
C ASN A 19 18.70 3.04 -16.66
N LEU A 20 18.84 1.72 -16.75
CA LEU A 20 18.23 0.79 -15.80
C LEU A 20 18.78 0.97 -14.38
N LEU A 21 20.09 1.15 -14.23
CA LEU A 21 20.72 1.37 -12.93
C LEU A 21 20.26 2.70 -12.31
N THR A 22 20.10 3.74 -13.13
CA THR A 22 19.56 5.04 -12.72
C THR A 22 18.10 4.91 -12.28
N LEU A 23 17.27 4.20 -13.04
CA LEU A 23 15.88 3.93 -12.67
C LEU A 23 15.79 3.12 -11.38
N LEU A 24 16.64 2.09 -11.23
CA LEU A 24 16.67 1.23 -10.05
C LEU A 24 17.06 2.03 -8.80
N ILE A 25 18.15 2.80 -8.86
CA ILE A 25 18.62 3.61 -7.74
C ILE A 25 17.62 4.73 -7.44
N GLY A 26 17.08 5.40 -8.45
CA GLY A 26 16.07 6.43 -8.30
C GLY A 26 14.79 5.91 -7.66
N GLY A 27 14.24 4.80 -8.17
CA GLY A 27 13.06 4.15 -7.60
C GLY A 27 13.31 3.64 -6.18
N LEU A 28 14.48 3.07 -5.92
CA LEU A 28 14.87 2.63 -4.58
C LEU A 28 14.96 3.81 -3.61
N LEU A 29 15.56 4.94 -4.01
CA LEU A 29 15.62 6.15 -3.20
C LEU A 29 14.22 6.69 -2.90
N VAL A 30 13.32 6.68 -3.88
CA VAL A 30 11.92 7.06 -3.67
C VAL A 30 11.27 6.15 -2.63
N ILE A 31 11.45 4.83 -2.72
CA ILE A 31 10.87 3.89 -1.75
C ILE A 31 11.53 4.03 -0.37
N LEU A 32 12.83 4.27 -0.28
CA LEU A 32 13.50 4.43 1.01
C LEU A 32 13.09 5.72 1.73
N VAL A 33 12.91 6.82 0.99
CA VAL A 33 12.51 8.13 1.55
C VAL A 33 11.01 8.20 1.80
N PHE A 34 10.20 7.80 0.82
CA PHE A 34 8.74 7.95 0.87
C PHE A 34 8.01 6.68 1.29
N GLY A 35 8.65 5.50 1.29
CA GLY A 35 8.02 4.23 1.67
C GLY A 35 7.23 4.28 2.96
N PRO A 36 7.78 4.81 4.07
CA PRO A 36 7.05 4.94 5.33
C PRO A 36 5.80 5.82 5.26
N MET A 37 5.74 6.78 4.33
CA MET A 37 4.58 7.64 4.08
C MET A 37 3.62 7.03 3.04
N LEU A 38 4.15 6.27 2.07
CA LEU A 38 3.38 5.58 1.04
C LEU A 38 2.54 4.45 1.65
N VAL A 39 3.06 3.71 2.62
CA VAL A 39 2.32 2.64 3.33
C VAL A 39 0.99 3.14 3.91
N PRO A 40 0.94 4.17 4.78
CA PRO A 40 -0.32 4.67 5.33
C PRO A 40 -1.19 5.35 4.26
N PHE A 41 -0.60 5.97 3.23
CA PHE A 41 -1.35 6.57 2.13
C PHE A 41 -2.12 5.52 1.32
N PHE A 42 -1.44 4.47 0.85
CA PHE A 42 -2.07 3.39 0.10
C PHE A 42 -3.05 2.61 0.98
N ALA A 43 -2.74 2.37 2.26
CA ALA A 43 -3.66 1.75 3.19
C ALA A 43 -4.96 2.57 3.35
N SER A 44 -4.85 3.90 3.44
CA SER A 44 -6.02 4.79 3.56
C SER A 44 -6.91 4.74 2.32
N ILE A 45 -6.32 4.71 1.12
CA ILE A 45 -7.05 4.56 -0.15
C ILE A 45 -7.76 3.20 -0.18
N ALA A 46 -7.06 2.13 0.19
CA ALA A 46 -7.65 0.80 0.24
C ALA A 46 -8.84 0.73 1.21
N ILE A 47 -8.70 1.32 2.41
CA ILE A 47 -9.78 1.40 3.41
C ILE A 47 -10.96 2.23 2.89
N ALA A 48 -10.71 3.36 2.23
CA ALA A 48 -11.76 4.18 1.64
C ALA A 48 -12.55 3.39 0.59
N TYR A 49 -11.85 2.67 -0.29
CA TYR A 49 -12.49 1.85 -1.31
C TYR A 49 -13.26 0.65 -0.72
N LEU A 50 -12.75 0.07 0.36
CA LEU A 50 -13.44 -1.00 1.10
C LEU A 50 -14.75 -0.50 1.73
N LEU A 51 -14.79 0.74 2.19
CA LEU A 51 -15.98 1.38 2.76
C LEU A 51 -16.96 1.92 1.70
N ASP A 52 -16.50 2.24 0.50
CA ASP A 52 -17.37 2.77 -0.57
C ASP A 52 -18.50 1.79 -0.91
N GLY A 53 -18.24 0.48 -0.95
CA GLY A 53 -19.26 -0.55 -1.18
C GLY A 53 -20.44 -0.52 -0.19
N PRO A 54 -20.22 -0.70 1.12
CA PRO A 54 -21.28 -0.62 2.12
C PRO A 54 -21.90 0.79 2.23
N VAL A 55 -21.12 1.85 2.04
CA VAL A 55 -21.62 3.23 2.02
C VAL A 55 -22.59 3.44 0.86
N GLU A 56 -22.26 2.96 -0.34
CA GLU A 56 -23.12 3.07 -1.51
C GLU A 56 -24.39 2.20 -1.37
N ALA A 57 -24.26 0.99 -0.81
CA ALA A 57 -25.41 0.13 -0.52
C ALA A 57 -26.40 0.78 0.46
N LEU A 58 -25.89 1.48 1.49
CA LEU A 58 -26.73 2.25 2.42
C LEU A 58 -27.31 3.51 1.78
N SER A 59 -26.52 4.23 0.98
CA SER A 59 -26.99 5.43 0.28
C SER A 59 -28.12 5.10 -0.70
N ARG A 60 -28.05 3.94 -1.38
CA ARG A 60 -29.13 3.44 -2.26
C ARG A 60 -30.42 3.10 -1.49
N ARG A 61 -30.34 2.83 -0.19
CA ARG A 61 -31.51 2.61 0.70
C ARG A 61 -32.09 3.91 1.26
N GLY A 62 -31.61 5.07 0.79
CA GLY A 62 -32.12 6.39 1.20
C GLY A 62 -31.43 6.99 2.43
N VAL A 63 -30.34 6.39 2.91
CA VAL A 63 -29.54 6.97 4.01
C VAL A 63 -28.74 8.16 3.46
N PRO A 64 -28.75 9.34 4.11
CA PRO A 64 -27.92 10.46 3.68
C PRO A 64 -26.44 10.07 3.73
N ARG A 65 -25.65 10.53 2.76
CA ARG A 65 -24.24 10.13 2.58
C ARG A 65 -23.41 10.21 3.86
N MET A 66 -23.60 11.25 4.66
CA MET A 66 -22.93 11.41 5.96
C MET A 66 -23.24 10.25 6.93
N GLY A 67 -24.51 9.83 7.00
CA GLY A 67 -24.96 8.72 7.83
C GLY A 67 -24.46 7.38 7.33
N ALA A 68 -24.41 7.18 6.01
CA ALA A 68 -23.85 5.97 5.42
C ALA A 68 -22.36 5.80 5.75
N ILE A 69 -21.59 6.89 5.70
CA ILE A 69 -20.17 6.90 6.10
C ILE A 69 -20.03 6.55 7.60
N LEU A 70 -20.80 7.19 8.47
CA LEU A 70 -20.77 6.93 9.92
C LEU A 70 -21.09 5.47 10.26
N ILE A 71 -22.13 4.91 9.62
CA ILE A 71 -22.53 3.51 9.85
C ILE A 71 -21.49 2.54 9.28
N GLY A 72 -21.00 2.77 8.06
CA GLY A 72 -19.95 1.94 7.45
C GLY A 72 -18.68 1.94 8.29
N PHE A 73 -18.26 3.11 8.78
CA PHE A 73 -17.12 3.24 9.67
C PHE A 73 -17.35 2.51 11.01
N ALA A 74 -18.52 2.64 11.63
CA ALA A 74 -18.85 1.95 12.87
C ALA A 74 -18.81 0.41 12.71
N ILE A 75 -19.33 -0.12 11.60
CA ILE A 75 -19.27 -1.56 11.28
C ILE A 75 -17.83 -2.02 11.09
N PHE A 76 -17.02 -1.25 10.34
CA PHE A 76 -15.60 -1.55 10.16
C PHE A 76 -14.85 -1.60 11.49
N LEU A 77 -15.10 -0.62 12.36
CA LEU A 77 -14.47 -0.53 13.68
C LEU A 77 -14.90 -1.71 14.58
N ALA A 78 -16.18 -2.10 14.54
CA ALA A 78 -16.69 -3.27 15.26
C ALA A 78 -16.05 -4.57 14.76
N LEU A 79 -15.90 -4.74 13.44
CA LEU A 79 -15.19 -5.88 12.85
C LEU A 79 -13.71 -5.91 13.25
N LEU A 80 -13.04 -4.76 13.22
CA LEU A 80 -11.65 -4.64 13.64
C LEU A 80 -11.48 -5.03 15.12
N PHE A 81 -12.35 -4.53 16.00
CA PHE A 81 -12.36 -4.95 17.39
C PHE A 81 -12.62 -6.44 17.54
N LEU A 82 -13.60 -6.99 16.82
CA LEU A 82 -13.89 -8.42 16.87
C LEU A 82 -12.66 -9.25 16.45
N VAL A 83 -11.96 -8.87 15.38
CA VAL A 83 -10.71 -9.52 14.98
C VAL A 83 -9.65 -9.38 16.06
N VAL A 84 -9.42 -8.19 16.61
CA VAL A 84 -8.41 -7.97 17.65
C VAL A 84 -8.73 -8.78 18.91
N PHE A 85 -9.95 -8.72 19.43
CA PHE A 85 -10.37 -9.48 20.61
C PHE A 85 -10.45 -10.99 20.39
N TRP A 86 -10.64 -11.45 19.16
CA TRP A 86 -10.60 -12.88 18.83
C TRP A 86 -9.17 -13.38 18.61
N LEU A 87 -8.31 -12.59 17.96
CA LEU A 87 -6.95 -12.96 17.60
C LEU A 87 -5.96 -12.77 18.75
N LEU A 88 -6.13 -11.74 19.59
CA LEU A 88 -5.29 -11.51 20.77
C LEU A 88 -5.26 -12.71 21.72
N PRO A 89 -6.37 -13.31 22.17
CA PRO A 89 -6.33 -14.48 23.06
C PRO A 89 -5.77 -15.74 22.39
N LEU A 90 -5.57 -15.74 21.06
CA LEU A 90 -4.86 -16.82 20.37
C LEU A 90 -3.34 -16.57 20.31
N LEU A 91 -2.90 -15.32 20.46
CA LEU A 91 -1.49 -14.92 20.48
C LEU A 91 -0.87 -14.97 21.88
N ILE A 92 -1.69 -14.84 22.92
CA ILE A 92 -1.30 -14.88 24.33
C ILE A 92 -1.51 -16.30 24.86
#